data_AF-A0A8E5MEX1-F1
#
_entry.id   AF-A0A8E5MEX1-F1
#
_cell.length_a   1.000
_cell.length_b   1.000
_cell.length_c   1.000
_cell.angle_alpha   90.00
_cell.angle_beta   90.00
_cell.angle_gamma   90.00
#
_symmetry.space_group_name_H-M   'P 1'
#
loop_
_entity.id
_entity.type
_entity.pdbx_description
1 polymer ?
#
loop_
_entity_poly.entity_id
_entity_poly.type
_entity_poly.pdbx_seq_one_letter_code
_entity_poly.pdbx_strand_id
1 'polypeptide(L)'
;MHLLRSIIALATLLAPLAIAALTLGSAIHEDDVQRFNRLMKRVEDNGEQYETVYRDDRELVIIYVEKNGKITTYQVFRASKNAPAFFRMHPTDGGKRPQKGRKVGKGRKVVTSQSLGSRGLE
;
A
#
# COMPACT_ATOMS: atom_id res chain seq x y z
N MET A 1 30.59 -24.65 26.66
CA MET A 1 29.65 -23.55 27.00
C MET A 1 29.21 -22.79 25.74
N HIS A 2 28.49 -23.44 24.81
CA HIS A 2 28.13 -22.82 23.52
C HIS A 2 26.63 -22.86 23.16
N LEU A 3 25.80 -23.54 23.96
CA LEU A 3 24.37 -23.73 23.64
C LEU A 3 23.45 -22.58 24.09
N LEU A 4 23.86 -21.77 25.07
CA LEU A 4 23.06 -20.62 25.53
C LEU A 4 23.08 -19.41 24.58
N ARG A 5 24.12 -19.28 23.73
CA ARG A 5 24.26 -18.12 22.83
C ARG A 5 23.37 -18.22 21.59
N SER A 6 22.95 -19.42 21.22
CA SER A 6 22.11 -19.65 20.03
C SER A 6 20.64 -19.30 20.27
N ILE A 7 20.17 -19.29 21.52
CA ILE A 7 18.77 -18.97 21.86
C ILE A 7 18.55 -17.45 21.84
N ILE A 8 19.54 -16.66 22.26
CA ILE A 8 19.45 -15.19 22.29
C ILE A 8 19.40 -14.60 20.88
N ALA A 9 20.09 -15.21 19.91
CA ALA A 9 20.06 -14.78 18.52
C ALA A 9 18.70 -15.00 17.83
N LEU A 10 17.86 -15.90 18.34
CA LEU A 10 16.53 -16.16 17.78
C LEU A 10 15.46 -15.21 18.36
N ALA A 11 15.62 -14.74 19.60
CA ALA A 11 14.71 -13.80 20.24
C ALA A 11 14.83 -12.37 19.69
N THR A 12 16.02 -11.96 19.27
CA THR A 12 16.23 -10.64 18.64
C THR A 12 15.77 -10.56 17.18
N LEU A 13 15.57 -11.71 16.52
CA LEU A 13 15.03 -11.76 15.15
C LEU A 13 13.49 -11.64 15.14
N LEU A 14 12.82 -11.90 16.27
CA LEU A 14 11.36 -11.83 16.41
C LEU A 14 10.85 -10.49 16.98
N ALA A 15 11.73 -9.67 17.56
CA ALA A 15 11.37 -8.36 18.08
C ALA A 15 10.91 -7.32 17.03
N PRO A 16 11.30 -7.35 15.73
CA PRO A 16 10.75 -6.43 14.76
C PRO A 16 9.30 -6.78 14.36
N LEU A 17 8.84 -8.01 14.63
CA LEU A 17 7.49 -8.46 14.25
C LEU A 17 6.37 -7.88 15.15
N ALA A 18 6.72 -7.23 16.26
CA ALA A 18 5.75 -6.60 17.17
C ALA A 18 5.39 -5.15 16.77
N ILE A 19 6.10 -4.54 15.80
CA ILE A 19 5.51 -3.49 14.99
C ILE A 19 4.58 -4.22 14.03
N ALA A 20 3.43 -4.63 14.55
CA ALA A 20 2.33 -5.17 13.77
C ALA A 20 2.14 -4.23 12.59
N ALA A 21 2.53 -4.70 11.41
CA ALA A 21 2.42 -3.97 10.16
C ALA A 21 0.99 -3.46 10.08
N LEU A 22 0.79 -2.14 10.26
CA LEU A 22 -0.51 -1.53 10.05
C LEU A 22 -0.94 -1.98 8.65
N THR A 23 -1.96 -2.83 8.58
CA THR A 23 -2.49 -3.33 7.32
C THR A 23 -3.57 -2.39 6.85
N LEU A 24 -3.92 -2.45 5.57
CA LEU A 24 -5.06 -1.68 5.06
C LEU A 24 -6.34 -1.95 5.87
N GLY A 25 -6.55 -3.19 6.33
CA GLY A 25 -7.69 -3.53 7.17
C GLY A 25 -7.71 -2.79 8.52
N SER A 26 -6.53 -2.48 9.09
CA SER A 26 -6.44 -1.69 10.31
C SER A 26 -6.86 -0.23 10.12
N ALA A 27 -6.82 0.30 8.89
CA ALA A 27 -7.27 1.63 8.51
C ALA A 27 -8.80 1.71 8.26
N ILE A 28 -9.51 0.58 8.31
CA ILE A 28 -10.97 0.51 8.11
C ILE A 28 -11.67 0.46 9.46
N HIS A 29 -12.76 1.21 9.61
CA HIS A 29 -13.61 1.20 10.80
C HIS A 29 -14.18 -0.19 11.09
N GLU A 30 -14.31 -0.56 12.38
CA GLU A 30 -14.68 -1.91 12.83
C GLU A 30 -15.97 -2.46 12.21
N ASP A 31 -17.03 -1.67 12.19
CA ASP A 31 -18.31 -1.99 11.54
C ASP A 31 -18.19 -2.36 10.04
N ASP A 32 -17.19 -1.78 9.37
CA ASP A 32 -17.01 -1.88 7.93
C ASP A 32 -16.02 -3.01 7.56
N VAL A 33 -15.30 -3.59 8.54
CA VAL A 33 -14.27 -4.63 8.36
C VAL A 33 -14.82 -5.86 7.64
N GLN A 34 -16.01 -6.32 8.00
CA GLN A 34 -16.63 -7.48 7.35
C GLN A 34 -16.93 -7.21 5.86
N ARG A 35 -17.36 -5.98 5.53
CA ARG A 35 -17.60 -5.58 4.12
C ARG A 35 -16.28 -5.45 3.37
N PHE A 36 -15.26 -4.90 4.01
CA PHE A 36 -13.91 -4.80 3.48
C PHE A 36 -13.31 -6.18 3.18
N ASN A 37 -13.38 -7.13 4.12
CA ASN A 37 -12.86 -8.49 3.92
C ASN A 37 -13.52 -9.20 2.75
N ARG A 38 -14.85 -9.05 2.58
CA ARG A 38 -15.56 -9.59 1.41
C ARG A 38 -15.11 -8.97 0.09
N LEU A 39 -14.80 -7.66 0.08
CA LEU A 39 -14.23 -7.01 -1.10
C LEU A 39 -12.84 -7.56 -1.41
N MET A 40 -11.96 -7.61 -0.42
CA MET A 40 -10.59 -8.08 -0.59
C MET A 40 -10.54 -9.55 -1.04
N LYS A 41 -11.39 -10.41 -0.46
CA LYS A 41 -11.52 -11.79 -0.90
C LYS A 41 -11.96 -11.89 -2.36
N ARG A 42 -12.93 -11.08 -2.80
CA ARG A 42 -13.34 -11.05 -4.21
C ARG A 42 -12.19 -10.62 -5.12
N VAL A 43 -11.48 -9.56 -4.74
CA VAL A 43 -10.35 -9.02 -5.51
C VAL A 43 -9.28 -10.11 -5.68
N GLU A 44 -8.96 -10.83 -4.62
CA GLU A 44 -8.05 -11.97 -4.62
C GLU A 44 -8.55 -13.13 -5.49
N ASP A 45 -9.78 -13.59 -5.25
CA ASP A 45 -10.40 -14.72 -5.96
C ASP A 45 -10.48 -14.46 -7.49
N ASN A 46 -10.61 -13.19 -7.90
CA ASN A 46 -10.70 -12.78 -9.31
C ASN A 46 -9.36 -12.34 -9.92
N GLY A 47 -8.28 -12.26 -9.14
CA GLY A 47 -7.00 -11.70 -9.59
C GLY A 47 -7.09 -10.23 -10.03
N GLU A 48 -8.00 -9.46 -9.42
CA GLU A 48 -8.18 -8.04 -9.69
C GLU A 48 -7.10 -7.23 -8.97
N GLN A 49 -6.79 -6.05 -9.51
CA GLN A 49 -5.93 -5.09 -8.83
C GLN A 49 -6.80 -4.09 -8.07
N TYR A 50 -6.23 -3.41 -7.11
CA TYR A 50 -6.93 -2.34 -6.41
C TYR A 50 -6.00 -1.19 -6.07
N GLU A 51 -6.57 0.01 -6.04
CA GLU A 51 -5.94 1.22 -5.53
C GLU A 51 -6.75 1.76 -4.37
N THR A 52 -6.09 2.49 -3.47
CA THR A 52 -6.73 3.09 -2.30
C THR A 52 -6.54 4.58 -2.30
N VAL A 53 -7.52 5.27 -1.73
CA VAL A 53 -7.52 6.72 -1.54
C VAL A 53 -7.99 7.00 -0.12
N TYR A 54 -7.20 7.76 0.61
CA TYR A 54 -7.60 8.28 1.91
C TYR A 54 -8.06 9.73 1.80
N ARG A 55 -9.26 10.00 2.32
CA ARG A 55 -9.86 11.34 2.45
C ARG A 55 -9.88 11.70 3.92
N ASP A 56 -8.80 12.34 4.38
CA ASP A 56 -8.67 12.79 5.77
C ASP A 56 -9.76 13.80 6.15
N ASP A 57 -10.17 14.66 5.23
CA ASP A 57 -11.24 15.66 5.39
C ASP A 57 -12.62 15.05 5.69
N ARG A 58 -12.83 13.78 5.34
CA ARG A 58 -14.11 13.07 5.51
C ARG A 58 -13.99 11.80 6.35
N GLU A 59 -12.78 11.48 6.80
CA GLU A 59 -12.48 10.22 7.48
C GLU A 59 -12.95 9.00 6.66
N LEU A 60 -12.63 8.97 5.37
CA LEU A 60 -13.01 7.89 4.47
C LEU A 60 -11.81 7.22 3.80
N VAL A 61 -11.91 5.90 3.62
CA VAL A 61 -11.04 5.10 2.78
C VAL A 61 -11.83 4.62 1.57
N ILE A 62 -11.39 4.99 0.38
CA ILE A 62 -12.00 4.59 -0.89
C ILE A 62 -11.10 3.55 -1.53
N ILE A 63 -11.66 2.41 -1.92
CA ILE A 63 -10.96 1.34 -2.63
C ILE A 63 -11.53 1.26 -4.05
N TYR A 64 -10.69 1.52 -5.04
CA TYR A 64 -10.99 1.33 -6.45
C TYR A 64 -10.50 -0.05 -6.87
N VAL A 65 -11.36 -0.85 -7.47
CA VAL A 65 -10.97 -2.15 -8.03
C VAL A 65 -10.79 -2.00 -9.53
N GLU A 66 -9.71 -2.57 -10.04
CA GLU A 66 -9.30 -2.50 -11.43
C GLU A 66 -9.21 -3.89 -12.07
N LYS A 67 -9.70 -3.97 -13.30
CA LYS A 67 -9.54 -5.12 -14.18
C LYS A 67 -9.09 -4.64 -15.55
N ASN A 68 -7.98 -5.19 -16.05
CA ASN A 68 -7.40 -4.81 -17.34
C ASN A 68 -7.14 -3.29 -17.47
N GLY A 69 -6.65 -2.66 -16.40
CA GLY A 69 -6.34 -1.22 -16.35
C GLY A 69 -7.55 -0.29 -16.40
N LYS A 70 -8.74 -0.81 -16.06
CA LYS A 70 -9.98 -0.03 -15.93
C LYS A 70 -10.59 -0.28 -14.57
N ILE A 71 -11.00 0.80 -13.91
CA ILE A 71 -11.81 0.74 -12.68
C ILE A 71 -13.14 0.05 -13.02
N THR A 72 -13.42 -1.07 -12.37
CA THR A 72 -14.66 -1.84 -12.51
C THR A 72 -15.67 -1.49 -11.43
N THR A 73 -15.19 -1.23 -10.21
CA THR A 73 -16.03 -0.83 -9.08
C THR A 73 -15.22 0.01 -8.10
N TYR A 74 -15.92 0.69 -7.19
CA TYR A 74 -15.31 1.30 -6.03
C TYR A 74 -16.19 1.07 -4.81
N GLN A 75 -15.57 0.97 -3.64
CA GLN A 75 -16.28 0.98 -2.36
C GLN A 75 -15.67 2.01 -1.43
N VAL A 76 -16.55 2.64 -0.66
CA VAL A 76 -16.20 3.62 0.35
C VAL A 76 -16.36 2.95 1.71
N PHE A 77 -15.40 3.16 2.59
CA PHE A 77 -15.40 2.68 3.96
C PHE A 77 -15.10 3.83 4.91
N ARG A 78 -15.67 3.77 6.11
CA ARG A 78 -15.25 4.66 7.19
C ARG A 78 -13.80 4.37 7.57
N ALA A 79 -13.01 5.41 7.76
CA ALA A 79 -11.66 5.31 8.26
C ALA A 79 -11.67 4.98 9.76
N SER A 80 -10.72 4.19 10.21
CA SER A 80 -10.47 4.01 11.64
C SER A 80 -9.53 5.09 12.16
N LYS A 81 -9.38 5.15 13.49
CA LYS A 81 -8.35 5.97 14.16
C LYS A 81 -6.90 5.68 13.70
N ASN A 82 -6.66 4.51 13.11
CA ASN A 82 -5.32 4.12 12.63
C ASN A 82 -5.08 4.51 11.17
N ALA A 83 -6.10 4.96 10.43
CA ALA A 83 -5.97 5.32 9.02
C ALA A 83 -4.93 6.42 8.77
N PRO A 84 -4.86 7.52 9.57
CA PRO A 84 -3.82 8.52 9.36
C PRO A 84 -2.40 7.95 9.47
N ALA A 85 -2.15 7.09 10.45
CA ALA A 85 -0.85 6.47 10.64
C ALA A 85 -0.50 5.51 9.48
N PHE A 86 -1.46 4.70 9.04
CA PHE A 86 -1.28 3.80 7.90
C PHE A 86 -0.96 4.57 6.61
N PHE A 87 -1.76 5.58 6.25
CA PHE A 87 -1.59 6.32 5.00
C PHE A 87 -0.43 7.32 5.01
N ARG A 88 0.16 7.64 6.17
CA ARG A 88 1.46 8.32 6.24
C ARG A 88 2.61 7.40 5.82
N MET A 89 2.53 6.11 6.13
CA MET A 89 3.55 5.12 5.72
C MET A 89 3.31 4.59 4.31
N HIS A 90 2.04 4.56 3.89
CA HIS A 90 1.59 4.14 2.57
C HIS A 90 0.85 5.29 1.88
N PRO A 91 1.57 6.34 1.45
CA PRO A 91 0.95 7.48 0.82
C PRO A 91 0.15 7.04 -0.40
N THR A 92 -1.11 7.45 -0.43
CA THR A 92 -1.97 7.35 -1.61
C THR A 92 -1.92 8.68 -2.35
N ASP A 93 -2.36 8.72 -3.61
CA ASP A 93 -2.36 9.93 -4.46
C ASP A 93 -3.31 11.06 -3.96
N GLY A 94 -3.61 11.11 -2.66
CA GLY A 94 -4.30 12.23 -2.00
C GLY A 94 -5.73 12.44 -2.49
N GLY A 95 -6.38 11.38 -2.95
CA GLY A 95 -7.72 11.47 -3.54
C GLY A 95 -7.76 12.08 -4.93
N LYS A 96 -6.62 12.13 -5.63
CA LYS A 96 -6.62 12.12 -7.09
C LYS A 96 -7.04 10.73 -7.54
N ARG A 97 -8.07 10.67 -8.39
CA ARG A 97 -8.55 9.43 -9.02
C ARG A 97 -7.37 8.76 -9.74
N PRO A 98 -7.26 7.41 -9.72
CA PRO A 98 -6.28 6.68 -10.53
C PRO A 98 -6.30 7.22 -11.96
N GLN A 99 -5.14 7.56 -12.52
CA GLN A 99 -5.08 8.06 -13.90
C GLN A 99 -5.56 6.97 -14.84
N LYS A 100 -6.76 7.17 -15.40
CA LYS A 100 -7.40 6.26 -16.36
C LYS A 100 -6.43 5.90 -17.47
N GLY A 101 -5.96 4.65 -17.46
CA GLY A 101 -5.25 4.02 -18.56
C GLY A 101 -3.92 4.68 -18.93
N ARG A 102 -2.91 4.63 -18.05
CA ARG A 102 -1.54 4.82 -18.49
C ARG A 102 -1.16 3.64 -19.39
N LYS A 103 -1.45 3.78 -20.68
CA LYS A 103 -0.90 2.94 -21.75
C LYS A 103 0.61 2.99 -21.60
N VAL A 104 1.20 1.92 -21.06
CA VAL A 104 2.63 1.67 -21.18
C VAL A 104 2.88 1.27 -22.63
N GLY A 105 2.85 2.28 -23.51
CA GLY A 105 3.25 2.17 -24.89
C GLY A 105 4.76 2.04 -24.97
N LYS A 106 5.22 0.79 -25.06
CA LYS A 106 6.40 0.33 -25.82
C LYS A 106 7.46 1.41 -26.10
N GLY A 107 8.45 1.52 -25.20
CA GLY A 107 9.65 2.32 -25.46
C GLY A 107 10.57 2.35 -24.25
N ARG A 108 11.70 1.62 -24.36
CA ARG A 108 13.00 1.87 -23.70
C ARG A 108 13.11 3.26 -23.04
N LYS A 109 13.68 3.47 -21.85
CA LYS A 109 14.80 2.78 -21.18
C LYS A 109 14.75 3.21 -19.71
N VAL A 110 14.68 2.27 -18.77
CA VAL A 110 15.10 2.54 -17.39
C VAL A 110 16.62 2.67 -17.46
N VAL A 111 17.14 3.88 -17.30
CA VAL A 111 18.58 4.09 -17.05
C VAL A 111 18.71 4.49 -15.60
N THR A 112 18.98 3.48 -14.77
CA THR A 112 19.76 3.65 -13.55
C THR A 112 21.22 3.48 -13.94
N SER A 113 22.00 4.56 -13.84
CA SER A 113 23.47 4.55 -13.75
C SER A 113 23.86 5.88 -13.13
N GLN A 114 24.21 5.91 -11.84
CA GLN A 114 25.60 5.96 -11.39
C GLN A 114 26.42 7.12 -11.98
N SER A 115 26.85 8.00 -11.06
CA SER A 115 28.23 8.45 -10.91
C SER A 115 28.79 9.56 -11.82
N LEU A 116 29.27 10.62 -11.15
CA LEU A 116 30.41 11.49 -11.43
C LEU A 116 30.42 12.33 -12.72
N GLY A 117 30.70 13.63 -12.57
CA GLY A 117 31.37 14.40 -13.63
C GLY A 117 31.07 15.89 -13.62
N SER A 118 31.87 16.66 -12.89
CA SER A 118 32.06 18.10 -13.11
C SER A 118 32.43 18.40 -14.56
N ARG A 119 31.86 19.45 -15.18
CA ARG A 119 32.56 20.54 -15.94
C ARG A 119 31.63 21.32 -16.87
N GLY A 120 31.80 22.64 -16.84
CA GLY A 120 31.69 23.49 -18.02
C GLY A 120 30.35 24.19 -18.21
N LEU A 121 30.20 25.37 -17.62
CA LEU A 121 29.46 26.46 -18.26
C LEU A 121 30.42 27.65 -18.37
N GLU A 122 30.21 28.34 -19.48
CA GLU A 122 31.08 29.29 -20.18
C GLU A 122 31.46 30.55 -19.40
#